data_AF-A0A1F7F4T1-F1
#
_entry.id   AF-A0A1F7F4T1-F1
#
_cell.length_a   1.000
_cell.length_b   1.000
_cell.length_c   1.000
_cell.angle_alpha   90.00
_cell.angle_beta   90.00
_cell.angle_gamma   90.00
#
_symmetry.space_group_name_H-M   'P 1'
#
loop_
_entity.id
_entity.type
_entity.pdbx_description
1 polymer ?
#
loop_
_entity_poly.entity_id
_entity_poly.type
_entity_poly.pdbx_seq_one_letter_code
_entity_poly.pdbx_strand_id
1 'polypeptide(L)'
;MPDKKRIVFITSGGGHLDQALCLVPGFKDCDILVATYAQDMTNTIEETLPGIRVRRITYLSKKINAMLACQLCINFFQFLAILVSFRPHVIISTGSEIACPAFFAALLFSRAQRIHIETVERVATLSLTGKVMRMLAQRIFVQWPKLIPMAGLKSIYMGRIC
;
A
#
# COMPACT_ATOMS: atom_id res chain seq x y z
N MET A 1 26.34 12.23 -1.72
CA MET A 1 25.81 10.93 -1.27
C MET A 1 24.80 10.47 -2.32
N PRO A 2 24.79 9.19 -2.75
CA PRO A 2 23.74 8.74 -3.67
C PRO A 2 22.37 9.01 -3.05
N ASP A 3 21.43 9.49 -3.87
CA ASP A 3 20.11 9.90 -3.41
C ASP A 3 19.39 8.70 -2.75
N LYS A 4 18.95 8.85 -1.49
CA LYS A 4 18.37 7.75 -0.69
C LYS A 4 17.12 7.23 -1.40
N LYS A 5 16.98 5.90 -1.56
CA LYS A 5 15.76 5.34 -2.18
C LYS A 5 14.54 5.71 -1.36
N ARG A 6 13.58 6.37 -2.01
CA ARG A 6 12.27 6.76 -1.45
C ARG A 6 11.23 5.67 -1.64
N ILE A 7 10.62 5.19 -0.56
CA ILE A 7 9.59 4.15 -0.55
C ILE A 7 8.34 4.68 0.13
N VAL A 8 7.19 4.46 -0.49
CA VAL A 8 5.91 4.74 0.13
C VAL A 8 5.14 3.45 0.42
N PHE A 9 4.70 3.28 1.66
CA PHE A 9 3.80 2.21 2.09
C PHE A 9 2.37 2.72 2.10
N ILE A 10 1.47 2.01 1.43
CA ILE A 10 0.05 2.35 1.32
C ILE A 10 -0.76 1.29 2.04
N THR A 11 -1.37 1.69 3.15
CA THR A 11 -2.10 0.76 4.03
C THR A 11 -3.35 1.41 4.62
N SER A 12 -4.34 0.61 4.99
CA SER A 12 -5.35 1.07 5.95
C SER A 12 -4.85 0.84 7.38
N GLY A 13 -5.65 1.20 8.39
CA GLY A 13 -5.43 0.79 9.77
C GLY A 13 -5.62 -0.73 10.00
N GLY A 14 -5.42 -1.15 11.25
CA GLY A 14 -5.55 -2.54 11.72
C GLY A 14 -4.41 -3.44 11.24
N GLY A 15 -4.67 -4.74 11.05
CA GLY A 15 -3.65 -5.72 10.67
C GLY A 15 -2.88 -5.41 9.37
N HIS A 16 -3.47 -4.64 8.45
CA HIS A 16 -2.75 -4.14 7.27
C HIS A 16 -1.63 -3.15 7.64
N LEU A 17 -1.90 -2.26 8.61
CA LEU A 17 -0.91 -1.33 9.15
C LEU A 17 0.18 -2.10 9.90
N ASP A 18 -0.19 -3.04 10.77
CA ASP A 18 0.78 -3.85 11.52
C ASP A 18 1.74 -4.59 10.59
N GLN A 19 1.21 -5.18 9.50
CA GLN A 19 2.02 -5.82 8.48
C GLN A 19 2.93 -4.84 7.74
N ALA A 20 2.45 -3.64 7.42
CA ALA A 20 3.28 -2.60 6.81
C ALA A 20 4.41 -2.17 7.76
N LEU A 21 4.11 -1.93 9.03
CA LEU A 21 5.08 -1.49 10.03
C LEU A 21 6.10 -2.57 10.36
N CYS A 22 5.72 -3.85 10.36
CA CYS A 22 6.66 -4.97 10.49
C CYS A 22 7.69 -5.02 9.33
N LEU A 23 7.30 -4.59 8.13
CA LEU A 23 8.20 -4.55 6.97
C LEU A 23 9.17 -3.37 6.99
N VAL A 24 8.77 -2.23 7.57
CA VAL A 24 9.56 -0.99 7.51
C VAL A 24 11.00 -1.15 8.02
N PRO A 25 11.31 -1.81 9.15
CA PRO A 25 12.68 -1.99 9.63
C PRO A 25 13.64 -2.60 8.60
N GLY A 26 13.13 -3.42 7.67
CA GLY A 26 13.92 -3.98 6.56
C GLY A 26 14.39 -2.96 5.53
N PHE A 27 13.92 -1.72 5.61
CA PHE A 27 14.23 -0.62 4.70
C PHE A 27 14.88 0.59 5.39
N LYS A 28 15.57 0.41 6.53
CA LYS A 28 16.20 1.50 7.33
C LYS A 28 17.05 2.50 6.52
N ASP A 29 17.72 2.02 5.46
CA ASP A 29 18.56 2.82 4.57
C ASP A 29 17.78 3.46 3.41
N CYS A 30 16.44 3.41 3.47
CA CYS A 30 15.52 4.13 2.59
C CYS A 30 14.86 5.32 3.30
N ASP A 31 14.36 6.26 2.52
CA ASP A 31 13.50 7.33 2.98
C ASP A 31 12.05 6.84 2.87
N ILE A 32 11.34 6.78 3.99
CA ILE A 32 10.08 6.04 4.10
C ILE A 32 8.94 7.00 4.41
N LEU A 33 7.87 6.86 3.64
CA LEU A 33 6.58 7.48 3.93
C LEU A 33 5.50 6.40 4.08
N VAL A 34 4.71 6.47 5.15
CA VAL A 34 3.53 5.63 5.34
C VAL A 34 2.30 6.47 5.06
N ALA A 35 1.53 6.12 4.03
CA ALA A 35 0.25 6.72 3.73
C ALA A 35 -0.87 5.81 4.22
N THR A 36 -1.65 6.29 5.19
CA THR A 36 -2.74 5.56 5.82
C THR A 36 -3.91 6.46 6.15
N TYR A 37 -5.09 5.89 6.40
CA TYR A 37 -6.27 6.67 6.78
C TYR A 37 -6.04 7.48 8.04
N ALA A 38 -6.61 8.68 8.11
CA ALA A 38 -6.66 9.49 9.32
C ALA A 38 -7.52 8.80 10.40
N GLN A 39 -6.91 7.91 11.19
CA GLN A 39 -7.54 7.22 12.33
C GLN A 39 -6.64 7.38 13.57
N ASP A 40 -7.20 7.24 14.78
CA ASP A 40 -6.51 7.61 16.04
C ASP A 40 -5.15 6.92 16.25
N MET A 41 -5.00 5.66 15.80
CA MET A 41 -3.73 4.90 15.85
C MET A 41 -2.62 5.42 14.92
N THR A 42 -2.92 6.40 14.06
CA THR A 42 -1.93 6.99 13.14
C THR A 42 -0.98 7.95 13.85
N ASN A 43 -1.38 8.46 15.02
CA ASN A 43 -0.61 9.45 15.78
C ASN A 43 0.64 8.84 16.44
N THR A 44 0.65 7.55 16.73
CA THR A 44 1.74 6.87 17.44
C THR A 44 2.80 6.27 16.51
N ILE A 45 2.59 6.25 15.19
CA ILE A 45 3.55 5.66 14.24
C ILE A 45 4.87 6.43 14.29
N GLU A 46 4.81 7.77 14.30
CA GLU A 46 6.00 8.62 14.33
C GLU A 46 6.76 8.48 15.66
N GLU A 47 6.06 8.17 16.74
CA GLU A 47 6.63 7.89 18.07
C GLU A 47 7.27 6.49 18.11
N THR A 48 6.65 5.49 17.49
CA THR A 48 7.10 4.10 17.51
C THR A 48 8.30 3.87 16.58
N LEU A 49 8.40 4.65 15.49
CA LEU A 49 9.40 4.46 14.45
C LEU A 49 10.01 5.82 14.03
N PRO A 50 11.03 6.29 14.77
CA PRO A 50 11.65 7.58 14.51
C PRO A 50 12.26 7.64 13.10
N GLY A 51 11.98 8.74 12.39
CA GLY A 51 12.46 8.97 11.02
C GLY A 51 11.53 8.52 9.90
N ILE A 52 10.39 7.90 10.22
CA ILE A 52 9.32 7.65 9.24
C ILE A 52 8.41 8.86 9.12
N ARG A 53 8.05 9.22 7.89
CA ARG A 53 7.03 10.24 7.63
C ARG A 53 5.66 9.60 7.50
N VAL A 54 4.63 10.21 8.09
CA VAL A 54 3.25 9.70 7.97
C VAL A 54 2.37 10.69 7.21
N ARG A 55 1.67 10.19 6.19
CA ARG A 55 0.67 10.95 5.44
C ARG A 55 -0.71 10.40 5.72
N ARG A 56 -1.56 11.25 6.28
CA ARG A 56 -2.95 10.94 6.56
C ARG A 56 -3.78 11.12 5.29
N ILE A 57 -4.48 10.07 4.90
CA ILE A 57 -5.40 10.01 3.75
C ILE A 57 -6.83 10.12 4.29
N THR A 58 -7.67 10.82 3.55
CA THR A 58 -9.08 11.02 3.94
C THR A 58 -9.80 9.68 4.02
N TYR A 59 -10.71 9.52 4.97
CA TYR A 59 -11.57 8.34 5.09
C TYR A 59 -13.02 8.77 5.25
N LEU A 60 -13.85 8.52 4.23
CA LEU A 60 -15.28 8.85 4.26
C LEU A 60 -16.16 7.66 4.63
N SER A 61 -16.00 6.51 3.96
CA SER A 61 -16.84 5.33 4.19
C SER A 61 -16.26 4.09 3.49
N LYS A 62 -16.53 2.91 4.06
CA LYS A 62 -16.29 1.59 3.42
C LYS A 62 -17.54 1.03 2.72
N LYS A 63 -18.71 1.66 2.86
CA LYS A 63 -19.94 1.17 2.23
C LYS A 63 -19.82 1.34 0.71
N ILE A 64 -20.12 0.29 -0.05
CA ILE A 64 -20.12 0.32 -1.52
C ILE A 64 -21.32 1.16 -1.99
N ASN A 65 -21.13 2.47 -2.04
CA ASN A 65 -22.13 3.46 -2.45
C ASN A 65 -21.43 4.65 -3.13
N ALA A 66 -22.18 5.69 -3.46
CA ALA A 66 -21.63 6.90 -4.07
C ALA A 66 -20.49 7.54 -3.24
N MET A 67 -20.51 7.39 -1.90
CA MET A 67 -19.43 7.91 -1.05
C MET A 67 -18.12 7.16 -1.26
N LEU A 68 -18.14 5.87 -1.61
CA LEU A 68 -16.92 5.14 -1.96
C LEU A 68 -16.31 5.70 -3.24
N ALA A 69 -17.12 6.06 -4.24
CA ALA A 69 -16.61 6.69 -5.45
C ALA A 69 -15.95 8.05 -5.13
N CYS A 70 -16.63 8.91 -4.35
CA CYS A 70 -16.06 10.18 -3.89
C CYS A 70 -14.76 9.98 -3.10
N GLN A 71 -14.72 9.01 -2.20
CA GLN A 71 -13.55 8.61 -1.43
C GLN A 71 -12.38 8.21 -2.34
N LEU A 72 -12.61 7.35 -3.33
CA LEU A 72 -11.58 6.91 -4.27
C LEU A 72 -11.04 8.09 -5.10
N CYS A 73 -11.91 9.01 -5.52
CA CYS A 73 -11.51 10.23 -6.23
C CYS A 73 -10.66 11.15 -5.35
N ILE A 74 -11.08 11.42 -4.11
CA ILE A 74 -10.32 12.25 -3.16
C ILE A 74 -8.95 11.61 -2.90
N ASN A 75 -8.92 10.30 -2.61
CA ASN A 75 -7.69 9.57 -2.38
C ASN A 75 -6.76 9.63 -3.58
N PHE A 76 -7.29 9.52 -4.81
CA PHE A 76 -6.50 9.63 -6.02
C PHE A 76 -5.75 10.97 -6.10
N PHE A 77 -6.41 12.10 -5.83
CA PHE A 77 -5.75 13.40 -5.82
C PHE A 77 -4.75 13.55 -4.66
N GLN A 78 -5.06 13.01 -3.48
CA GLN A 78 -4.12 12.98 -2.35
C GLN A 78 -2.87 12.16 -2.69
N PHE A 79 -3.03 11.02 -3.36
CA PHE A 79 -1.91 10.21 -3.83
C PHE A 79 -1.13 10.91 -4.93
N LEU A 80 -1.79 11.61 -5.85
CA LEU A 80 -1.09 12.40 -6.87
C LEU A 80 -0.19 13.46 -6.21
N ALA A 81 -0.68 14.14 -5.17
CA ALA A 81 0.13 15.09 -4.40
C ALA A 81 1.34 14.41 -3.73
N ILE A 82 1.20 13.18 -3.21
CA ILE A 82 2.32 12.39 -2.67
C ILE A 82 3.31 12.03 -3.77
N LEU A 83 2.85 11.59 -4.93
CA LEU A 83 3.72 11.24 -6.06
C LEU A 83 4.56 12.43 -6.52
N VAL A 84 3.99 13.64 -6.56
CA VAL A 84 4.69 14.86 -6.97
C VAL A 84 5.65 15.37 -5.90
N SER A 85 5.24 15.37 -4.63
CA SER A 85 6.03 15.92 -3.52
C SER A 85 7.13 14.96 -3.05
N PHE A 86 6.78 13.71 -2.77
CA PHE A 86 7.69 12.70 -2.25
C PHE A 86 8.46 11.97 -3.35
N ARG A 87 7.93 11.91 -4.59
CA ARG A 87 8.58 11.23 -5.74
C ARG A 87 9.13 9.84 -5.39
N PRO A 88 8.26 8.89 -5.00
CA PRO A 88 8.69 7.55 -4.59
C PRO A 88 9.33 6.81 -5.76
N HIS A 89 10.33 5.99 -5.44
CA HIS A 89 10.90 5.01 -6.36
C HIS A 89 10.14 3.69 -6.31
N VAL A 90 9.54 3.38 -5.14
CA VAL A 90 8.77 2.17 -4.89
C VAL A 90 7.50 2.50 -4.11
N ILE A 91 6.40 1.88 -4.50
CA ILE A 91 5.10 1.93 -3.83
C ILE A 91 4.77 0.50 -3.40
N ILE A 92 4.59 0.30 -2.09
CA ILE A 92 4.27 -0.98 -1.49
C ILE A 92 2.88 -0.89 -0.88
N SER A 93 2.02 -1.89 -1.07
CA SER A 93 0.71 -1.97 -0.42
C SER A 93 0.54 -3.29 0.33
N THR A 94 -0.14 -3.28 1.48
CA THR A 94 -0.39 -4.46 2.34
C THR A 94 -1.85 -4.91 2.42
N GLY A 95 -2.74 -4.52 1.48
CA GLY A 95 -4.00 -5.27 1.27
C GLY A 95 -5.34 -4.54 1.33
N SER A 96 -5.42 -3.21 1.45
CA SER A 96 -6.70 -2.47 1.52
C SER A 96 -7.05 -1.70 0.25
N GLU A 97 -8.34 -1.37 0.09
CA GLU A 97 -8.90 -0.59 -1.01
C GLU A 97 -8.23 0.77 -1.24
N ILE A 98 -7.64 1.37 -0.20
CA ILE A 98 -6.88 2.62 -0.28
C ILE A 98 -5.74 2.55 -1.30
N ALA A 99 -5.20 1.35 -1.55
CA ALA A 99 -4.13 1.14 -2.50
C ALA A 99 -4.58 1.25 -3.96
N CYS A 100 -5.85 0.96 -4.28
CA CYS A 100 -6.37 1.02 -5.65
C CYS A 100 -6.16 2.40 -6.30
N PRO A 101 -6.64 3.52 -5.71
CA PRO A 101 -6.43 4.84 -6.29
C PRO A 101 -4.95 5.25 -6.29
N ALA A 102 -4.16 4.82 -5.29
CA ALA A 102 -2.72 5.09 -5.26
C ALA A 102 -1.97 4.44 -6.42
N PHE A 103 -2.24 3.16 -6.68
CA PHE A 103 -1.60 2.41 -7.75
C PHE A 103 -2.07 2.88 -9.12
N PHE A 104 -3.34 3.26 -9.24
CA PHE A 104 -3.87 3.85 -10.45
C PHE A 104 -3.23 5.21 -10.76
N ALA A 105 -3.12 6.11 -9.77
CA ALA A 105 -2.38 7.37 -9.92
C ALA A 105 -0.92 7.12 -10.32
N ALA A 106 -0.27 6.16 -9.67
CA ALA A 106 1.12 5.81 -9.99
C ALA A 106 1.30 5.16 -11.35
N LEU A 107 0.30 4.45 -11.86
CA LEU A 107 0.32 3.89 -13.22
C LEU A 107 0.33 5.00 -14.27
N LEU A 108 -0.43 6.08 -14.02
CA LEU A 108 -0.58 7.19 -14.96
C LEU A 108 0.53 8.24 -14.86
N PHE A 109 1.00 8.53 -13.64
CA PHE A 109 1.83 9.72 -13.37
C PHE A 109 3.20 9.42 -12.75
N SER A 110 3.58 8.15 -12.59
CA SER A 110 4.86 7.80 -11.96
C SER A 110 5.55 6.60 -12.61
N ARG A 111 6.88 6.59 -12.52
CA ARG A 111 7.72 5.43 -12.87
C ARG A 111 8.01 4.53 -11.68
N ALA A 112 7.43 4.81 -10.52
CA ALA A 112 7.64 4.04 -9.31
C ALA A 112 7.28 2.56 -9.52
N GLN A 113 8.08 1.66 -8.95
CA GLN A 113 7.77 0.25 -8.94
C GLN A 113 6.54 0.01 -8.05
N ARG A 114 5.51 -0.62 -8.60
CA ARG A 114 4.24 -0.89 -7.92
C ARG A 114 4.21 -2.33 -7.40
N ILE A 115 4.27 -2.52 -6.09
CA ILE A 115 4.34 -3.82 -5.42
C ILE A 115 3.15 -3.99 -4.48
N HIS A 116 2.34 -5.02 -4.70
CA HIS A 116 1.27 -5.38 -3.76
C HIS A 116 1.66 -6.61 -2.94
N ILE A 117 1.36 -6.59 -1.65
CA ILE A 117 1.47 -7.71 -0.72
C ILE A 117 0.04 -8.07 -0.32
N GLU A 118 -0.39 -9.26 -0.71
CA GLU A 118 -1.69 -9.79 -0.32
C GLU A 118 -1.68 -10.08 1.18
N THR A 119 -2.77 -9.70 1.85
CA THR A 119 -2.90 -9.91 3.31
C THR A 119 -2.80 -11.39 3.68
N VAL A 120 -2.21 -11.63 4.84
CA VAL A 120 -2.05 -12.98 5.42
C VAL A 120 -3.40 -13.65 5.70
N GLU A 121 -4.46 -12.87 5.90
CA GLU A 121 -5.81 -13.38 6.16
C GLU A 121 -6.43 -14.13 4.97
N ARG A 122 -5.92 -13.92 3.76
CA ARG A 122 -6.48 -14.49 2.53
C ARG A 122 -5.84 -15.83 2.22
N VAL A 123 -6.34 -16.90 2.81
CA VAL A 123 -5.78 -18.26 2.65
C VAL A 123 -6.23 -18.95 1.35
N ALA A 124 -7.52 -18.85 1.03
CA ALA A 124 -8.16 -19.63 -0.02
C ALA A 124 -8.46 -18.85 -1.30
N THR A 125 -8.67 -17.53 -1.21
CA THR A 125 -9.03 -16.67 -2.34
C THR A 125 -8.43 -15.28 -2.17
N LEU A 126 -8.09 -14.61 -3.27
CA LEU A 126 -7.66 -13.22 -3.22
C LEU A 126 -8.73 -12.29 -2.65
N SER A 127 -8.30 -11.23 -1.98
CA SER A 127 -9.18 -10.11 -1.66
C SER A 127 -9.71 -9.41 -2.92
N LEU A 128 -10.76 -8.60 -2.77
CA LEU A 128 -11.25 -7.78 -3.87
C LEU A 128 -10.17 -6.81 -4.36
N THR A 129 -9.44 -6.19 -3.43
CA THR A 129 -8.25 -5.38 -3.72
C THR A 129 -7.20 -6.19 -4.48
N GLY A 130 -6.87 -7.39 -4.00
CA GLY A 130 -5.92 -8.29 -4.64
C GLY A 130 -6.28 -8.60 -6.10
N LYS A 131 -7.56 -8.84 -6.38
CA LYS A 131 -8.06 -9.04 -7.74
C LYS A 131 -7.82 -7.81 -8.63
N VAL A 132 -8.04 -6.59 -8.12
CA VAL A 132 -7.77 -5.33 -8.83
C VAL A 132 -6.26 -5.15 -9.03
N MET A 133 -5.45 -5.48 -8.03
CA MET A 133 -3.99 -5.32 -8.05
C MET A 133 -3.31 -6.18 -9.12
N ARG A 134 -3.93 -7.27 -9.58
CA ARG A 134 -3.46 -8.06 -10.74
C ARG A 134 -3.19 -7.19 -11.98
N MET A 135 -4.03 -6.17 -12.17
CA MET A 135 -3.90 -5.24 -13.29
C MET A 135 -2.89 -4.13 -12.98
N LEU A 136 -2.97 -3.54 -11.78
CA LEU A 136 -2.25 -2.31 -11.45
C LEU A 136 -0.81 -2.53 -10.96
N ALA A 137 -0.57 -3.62 -10.24
CA ALA A 137 0.75 -3.95 -9.68
C ALA A 137 1.66 -4.56 -10.76
N GLN A 138 2.96 -4.30 -10.60
CA GLN A 138 4.01 -4.96 -11.38
C GLN A 138 4.42 -6.29 -10.74
N ARG A 139 4.35 -6.38 -9.41
CA ARG A 139 4.60 -7.60 -8.63
C ARG A 139 3.56 -7.76 -7.54
N ILE A 140 3.13 -9.00 -7.30
CA ILE A 140 2.21 -9.36 -6.23
C ILE A 140 2.87 -10.42 -5.36
N PHE A 141 3.05 -10.14 -4.08
CA PHE A 141 3.51 -11.14 -3.13
C PHE A 141 2.31 -11.78 -2.46
N VAL A 142 2.24 -13.10 -2.49
CA VAL A 142 1.21 -13.88 -1.81
C VAL A 142 1.84 -14.74 -0.72
N GLN A 143 1.10 -14.92 0.36
CA GLN A 143 1.60 -15.61 1.56
C GLN A 143 1.15 -17.06 1.66
N TRP A 144 0.30 -17.49 0.72
CA TRP A 144 -0.20 -18.86 0.62
C TRP A 144 0.03 -19.38 -0.80
N PRO A 145 0.59 -20.59 -0.96
CA PRO A 145 0.94 -21.11 -2.29
C PRO A 145 -0.32 -21.29 -3.16
N LYS A 146 -1.46 -21.60 -2.55
CA LYS A 146 -2.77 -21.74 -3.21
C LYS A 146 -3.22 -20.45 -3.94
N LEU A 147 -2.70 -19.28 -3.55
CA LEU A 147 -3.08 -18.01 -4.18
C LEU A 147 -2.35 -17.74 -5.50
N ILE A 148 -1.23 -18.40 -5.79
CA ILE A 148 -0.42 -18.14 -6.99
C ILE A 148 -1.24 -18.25 -8.29
N PRO A 149 -2.02 -19.33 -8.52
CA PRO A 149 -2.83 -19.44 -9.73
C PRO A 149 -3.85 -18.30 -9.87
N MET A 150 -4.36 -17.79 -8.74
CA MET A 150 -5.35 -16.70 -8.72
C MET A 150 -4.73 -15.32 -8.91
N ALA A 151 -3.54 -15.09 -8.36
CA ALA A 151 -2.82 -13.81 -8.45
C ALA A 151 -2.19 -13.59 -9.84
N GLY A 152 -1.95 -14.66 -10.58
CA GLY A 152 -1.49 -14.61 -11.96
C GLY A 152 0.04 -14.49 -12.10
N LEU A 153 0.52 -14.30 -13.32
CA LEU A 153 1.95 -14.44 -13.69
C LEU A 153 2.90 -13.47 -12.97
N LYS A 154 2.38 -12.35 -12.47
CA LYS A 154 3.16 -11.36 -11.72
C LYS A 154 3.33 -11.73 -10.24
N SER A 155 2.77 -12.86 -9.81
CA SER A 155 2.73 -13.24 -8.41
C SER A 155 3.93 -14.08 -7.99
N ILE A 156 4.39 -13.86 -6.77
CA ILE A 156 5.52 -14.57 -6.15
C ILE A 156 5.08 -15.03 -4.76
N TYR A 157 5.30 -16.31 -4.47
CA TYR A 157 5.02 -16.89 -3.16
C TYR A 157 6.23 -16.63 -2.26
N MET A 158 5.99 -16.06 -1.08
CA MET A 158 7.05 -15.70 -0.12
C MET A 158 6.83 -16.31 1.26
N GLY A 159 5.82 -17.15 1.44
CA GLY A 159 5.40 -17.58 2.77
C GLY A 159 4.87 -16.41 3.61
N ARG A 160 4.91 -16.56 4.93
CA ARG A 160 4.41 -15.54 5.84
C ARG A 160 5.35 -14.33 5.86
N ILE A 161 4.83 -13.17 5.46
CA ILE A 161 5.51 -11.88 5.44
C ILE A 161 4.96 -11.08 6.63
N CYS A 162 5.51 -11.33 7.81
CA CYS A 162 4.91 -10.90 9.08
C CYS A 162 3.52 -11.55 9.31
#